data_AF-A0A7Y5B6B2-F1
#
_entry.id   AF-A0A7Y5B6B2-F1
#
_cell.length_a   1.000
_cell.length_b   1.000
_cell.length_c   1.000
_cell.angle_alpha   90.00
_cell.angle_beta   90.00
_cell.angle_gamma   90.00
#
_symmetry.space_group_name_H-M   'P 1'
#
loop_
_entity.id
_entity.type
_entity.pdbx_description
1 polymer ?
#
loop_
_entity_poly.entity_id
_entity_poly.type
_entity_poly.pdbx_seq_one_letter_code
_entity_poly.pdbx_strand_id
1 'polypeptide(L)' 'MKIDPELARRRRAGFAAAAEIRAEELKAMTPQEKIRALDQLLHFAKSLGLQADDREVEAVRARWIKIKRLYVDQK' A
#
# COMPACT_ATOMS: atom_id res chain seq x y z
N MET A 1 15.59 -15.24 -16.16
CA MET A 1 16.35 -14.41 -15.20
C MET A 1 15.67 -14.58 -13.84
N LYS A 2 16.31 -15.27 -12.88
CA LYS A 2 15.74 -15.42 -11.52
C LYS A 2 16.10 -14.16 -10.72
N ILE A 3 15.10 -13.49 -10.15
CA ILE A 3 15.33 -12.35 -9.24
C ILE A 3 16.09 -12.88 -8.03
N ASP A 4 17.11 -12.15 -7.58
CA ASP A 4 17.85 -12.46 -6.36
C ASP A 4 16.86 -12.52 -5.16
N PRO A 5 16.76 -13.68 -4.45
CA PRO A 5 15.85 -13.83 -3.32
C PRO A 5 16.05 -12.77 -2.22
N GLU A 6 17.28 -12.31 -2.03
CA GLU A 6 17.61 -11.29 -1.05
C GLU A 6 17.12 -9.91 -1.51
N LEU A 7 17.21 -9.61 -2.80
CA LEU A 7 16.63 -8.39 -3.37
C LEU A 7 15.10 -8.38 -3.22
N ALA A 8 14.43 -9.51 -3.45
CA ALA A 8 12.99 -9.64 -3.26
C ALA A 8 12.58 -9.47 -1.79
N ARG A 9 13.38 -9.97 -0.85
CA ARG A 9 13.16 -9.78 0.59
C ARG A 9 13.30 -8.30 0.98
N ARG A 10 14.36 -7.63 0.51
CA ARG A 10 14.60 -6.20 0.80
C ARG A 10 13.48 -5.29 0.27
N ARG A 11 12.98 -5.57 -0.94
CA ARG A 11 11.84 -4.85 -1.53
C ARG A 11 10.59 -4.97 -0.67
N ARG A 12 10.26 -6.20 -0.24
CA ARG A 12 9.12 -6.45 0.65
C ARG A 12 9.29 -5.77 2.01
N ALA A 13 10.46 -5.88 2.63
CA ALA A 13 10.75 -5.22 3.90
C ALA A 13 10.66 -3.69 3.80
N GLY A 14 11.21 -3.09 2.74
CA GLY A 14 11.12 -1.64 2.50
C GLY A 14 9.69 -1.16 2.29
N PHE A 15 8.88 -1.95 1.58
CA PHE A 15 7.46 -1.67 1.43
C PHE A 15 6.67 -1.82 2.73
N ALA A 16 6.92 -2.87 3.50
CA ALA A 16 6.27 -3.10 4.80
C ALA A 16 6.53 -1.93 5.75
N ALA A 17 7.79 -1.49 5.87
CA ALA A 17 8.14 -0.32 6.69
C ALA A 17 7.43 0.95 6.22
N ALA A 18 7.36 1.19 4.90
CA ALA A 18 6.63 2.34 4.36
C ALA A 18 5.12 2.27 4.65
N ALA A 19 4.52 1.07 4.56
CA ALA A 19 3.11 0.86 4.86
C ALA A 19 2.79 1.05 6.36
N GLU A 20 3.69 0.64 7.26
CA GLU A 20 3.55 0.83 8.70
C GLU A 20 3.61 2.31 9.09
N ILE A 21 4.61 3.06 8.59
CA ILE A 21 4.73 4.50 8.85
C ILE A 21 3.44 5.22 8.40
N ARG A 22 2.96 4.90 7.20
CA ARG A 22 1.71 5.47 6.68
C ARG A 22 0.48 5.05 7.49
N ALA A 23 0.42 3.84 8.03
CA ALA A 23 -0.75 3.37 8.78
C ALA A 23 -1.07 4.25 10.00
N GLU A 24 -0.03 4.78 10.66
CA GLU A 24 -0.18 5.73 11.77
C GLU A 24 -0.64 7.11 11.28
N GLU A 25 -0.02 7.64 10.22
CA GLU A 25 -0.42 8.92 9.62
C GLU A 25 -1.88 8.91 9.12
N LEU A 26 -2.34 7.78 8.57
CA LEU A 26 -3.71 7.60 8.09
C LEU A 26 -4.76 7.76 9.20
N LYS A 27 -4.41 7.68 10.49
CA LYS A 27 -5.38 7.89 11.59
C LYS A 27 -5.81 9.35 11.68
N ALA A 28 -4.90 10.29 11.40
CA ALA A 28 -5.14 11.73 11.53
C ALA A 28 -5.68 12.40 10.25
N MET A 29 -5.68 11.69 9.12
CA MET A 29 -6.06 12.23 7.81
C MET A 29 -7.59 12.21 7.55
N THR A 30 -8.05 13.05 6.64
CA THR A 30 -9.40 12.96 6.05
C THR A 30 -9.53 11.75 5.12
N PRO A 31 -10.76 11.27 4.81
CA PRO A 31 -10.94 10.13 3.91
C PRO A 31 -10.27 10.30 2.53
N GLN A 32 -10.34 11.49 1.93
CA GLN A 32 -9.72 11.77 0.64
C GLN A 32 -8.19 11.70 0.70
N GLU A 33 -7.59 12.24 1.77
CA GLU A 33 -6.15 12.15 2.01
C GLU A 33 -5.72 10.70 2.24
N LYS A 34 -6.52 9.90 2.95
CA LYS A 34 -6.23 8.48 3.15
C LYS A 34 -6.20 7.71 1.83
N ILE A 35 -7.15 7.97 0.94
CA ILE A 35 -7.20 7.35 -0.39
C ILE A 35 -5.94 7.73 -1.17
N ARG A 36 -5.58 9.01 -1.21
CA ARG A 36 -4.38 9.50 -1.91
C ARG A 36 -3.08 8.90 -1.36
N ALA A 37 -2.95 8.78 -0.04
CA ALA A 37 -1.77 8.19 0.59
C ALA A 37 -1.66 6.68 0.29
N LEU A 38 -2.79 5.96 0.27
CA LEU A 38 -2.84 4.54 -0.11
C LEU A 38 -2.56 4.35 -1.61
N ASP A 39 -3.02 5.25 -2.49
CA ASP A 39 -2.66 5.23 -3.90
C ASP A 39 -1.15 5.41 -4.10
N GLN A 40 -0.53 6.34 -3.37
CA GLN A 40 0.93 6.55 -3.39
C GLN A 40 1.69 5.30 -2.94
N LEU A 41 1.22 4.61 -1.90
CA LEU A 41 1.81 3.33 -1.46
C LEU A 41 1.70 2.26 -2.54
N LEU A 42 0.55 2.12 -3.19
CA LEU A 42 0.37 1.14 -4.28
C LEU A 42 1.27 1.46 -5.49
N HIS A 43 1.44 2.73 -5.82
CA HIS A 43 2.41 3.16 -6.84
C HIS A 43 3.85 2.85 -6.43
N PHE A 44 4.19 3.02 -5.15
CA PHE A 44 5.51 2.67 -4.63
C PHE A 44 5.77 1.15 -4.66
N ALA A 45 4.78 0.31 -4.32
CA ALA A 45 4.89 -1.13 -4.48
C ALA A 45 5.25 -1.52 -5.92
N LYS A 46 4.59 -0.89 -6.90
CA LYS A 46 4.85 -1.11 -8.32
C LYS A 46 6.26 -0.67 -8.72
N SER A 47 6.77 0.45 -8.20
CA SER A 47 8.15 0.90 -8.50
C SER A 47 9.22 0.00 -7.89
N LEU A 48 8.92 -0.65 -6.75
CA LEU A 48 9.74 -1.71 -6.18
C LEU A 48 9.64 -3.04 -6.94
N GLY A 49 8.73 -3.15 -7.91
CA GLY A 49 8.48 -4.38 -8.66
C GLY A 49 7.81 -5.47 -7.82
N LEU A 50 7.05 -5.08 -6.80
CA LEU A 50 6.18 -5.99 -6.05
C LEU A 50 4.94 -6.33 -6.88
N GLN A 51 4.43 -7.54 -6.69
CA GLN A 51 3.24 -8.03 -7.35
C GLN A 51 1.98 -7.69 -6.55
N ALA A 52 0.83 -7.73 -7.23
CA ALA A 52 -0.44 -7.37 -6.60
C ALA A 52 -0.92 -8.41 -5.57
N ASP A 53 -0.41 -9.64 -5.66
CA ASP A 53 -0.66 -10.77 -4.76
C ASP A 53 0.40 -10.90 -3.64
N ASP A 54 1.40 -10.02 -3.61
CA ASP A 54 2.23 -9.87 -2.41
C ASP A 54 1.32 -9.46 -1.24
N ARG A 55 1.38 -10.22 -0.15
CA ARG A 55 0.48 -10.09 1.02
C ARG A 55 0.38 -8.66 1.53
N GLU A 56 1.50 -7.95 1.56
CA GLU A 56 1.58 -6.57 2.02
C GLU A 56 0.86 -5.62 1.05
N VAL A 57 1.02 -5.83 -0.27
CA VAL A 57 0.38 -5.03 -1.32
C VAL A 57 -1.13 -5.28 -1.31
N GLU A 58 -1.55 -6.53 -1.16
CA GLU A 58 -2.95 -6.91 -1.04
C GLU A 58 -3.60 -6.26 0.19
N ALA A 59 -2.91 -6.24 1.34
CA ALA A 59 -3.42 -5.60 2.55
C ALA A 59 -3.65 -4.08 2.36
N VAL A 60 -2.71 -3.38 1.72
CA VAL A 60 -2.85 -1.96 1.38
C VAL A 60 -4.02 -1.75 0.41
N ARG A 61 -4.14 -2.60 -0.62
CA ARG A 61 -5.23 -2.54 -1.61
C ARG A 61 -6.59 -2.78 -0.97
N ALA A 62 -6.72 -3.77 -0.10
CA ALA A 62 -7.95 -4.06 0.62
C ALA A 62 -8.39 -2.88 1.49
N ARG A 63 -7.43 -2.21 2.16
CA ARG A 63 -7.69 -1.00 2.93
C ARG A 63 -8.12 0.17 2.05
N TRP A 64 -7.50 0.35 0.89
CA TRP A 64 -7.90 1.36 -0.10
C TRP A 64 -9.33 1.13 -0.59
N ILE A 65 -9.68 -0.10 -0.98
CA ILE A 65 -11.04 -0.47 -1.39
C ILE A 65 -12.04 -0.19 -0.27
N LYS A 66 -11.72 -0.57 0.97
CA LYS A 66 -12.59 -0.36 2.13
C LYS A 66 -12.87 1.13 2.36
N ILE A 67 -11.83 1.98 2.36
CA ILE A 67 -12.01 3.42 2.56
C ILE A 67 -12.78 4.03 1.39
N LYS A 68 -12.45 3.66 0.16
CA LYS A 68 -13.17 4.15 -1.02
C LYS A 68 -14.66 3.79 -0.96
N ARG A 69 -14.99 2.55 -0.62
CA ARG A 69 -16.39 2.10 -0.46
C ARG A 69 -17.12 2.83 0.66
N LEU A 70 -16.45 3.11 1.78
CA LEU A 70 -17.06 3.79 2.91
C LEU A 70 -17.30 5.29 2.67
N TYR A 71 -16.48 5.95 1.86
CA TYR A 71 -16.47 7.43 1.78
C TYR A 71 -16.69 8.02 0.38
N VAL A 72 -16.54 7.23 -0.69
CA VAL A 72 -16.73 7.70 -2.07
C VAL A 72 -18.05 7.20 -2.65
N ASP A 73 -18.43 5.94 -2.38
CA ASP A 73 -19.67 5.34 -2.91
C ASP A 73 -20.94 5.75 -2.12
N GLN A 74 -20.83 6.62 -1.11
CA GLN A 74 -21.98 7.15 -0.35
C GLN A 74 -22.59 8.44 -0.96
N LYS A 75 -22.10 8.89 -2.12
CA LYS A 75 -22.68 10.01 -2.89
C LYS A 75 -23.54 9.52 -4.03
#